data_AF-A0A645HRK7-F1
#
_entry.id   AF-A0A645HRK7-F1
#
_cell.length_a   1.000
_cell.length_b   1.000
_cell.length_c   1.000
_cell.angle_alpha   90.00
_cell.angle_beta   90.00
_cell.angle_gamma   90.00
#
_symmetry.space_group_name_H-M   'P 1'
#
loop_
_entity.id
_entity.type
_entity.pdbx_description
1 polymer ?
#
loop_
_entity_poly.entity_id
_entity_poly.type
_entity_poly.pdbx_seq_one_letter_code
_entity_poly.pdbx_strand_id
1 'polypeptide(L)'
;MKKTIAILLVLVIGMVGVFAADATLSLTTTVAALNEFKITTAAIGASDTHDYSKYAALTTQTTTAVTRDGGISSASYLTVLNNSTTAYNIGVKASKLAATGITTTIGFTVTCGAAVNVAALEPTAATSSTTYTQALGVTGTVADGLVIASEAISIIVNANDFNSAAAGSYTGYIYFNVTAV
;
A
#
# COMPACT_ATOMS: atom_id res chain seq x y z
N MET A 1 -38.08 -31.48 85.22
CA MET A 1 -37.46 -30.15 85.16
C MET A 1 -36.94 -29.92 83.75
N LYS A 2 -37.25 -28.75 83.18
CA LYS A 2 -36.42 -27.93 82.27
C LYS A 2 -35.66 -28.70 81.17
N LYS A 3 -36.21 -28.79 79.96
CA LYS A 3 -36.02 -27.82 78.86
C LYS A 3 -34.70 -28.02 78.09
N THR A 4 -34.87 -28.36 76.80
CA THR A 4 -34.08 -27.82 75.66
C THR A 4 -32.66 -28.36 75.48
N ILE A 5 -32.39 -29.01 74.33
CA ILE A 5 -31.44 -28.51 73.31
C ILE A 5 -31.62 -29.28 71.98
N ALA A 6 -32.06 -28.51 70.98
CA ALA A 6 -31.81 -28.64 69.55
C ALA A 6 -32.18 -29.93 68.80
N ILE A 7 -33.45 -30.01 68.36
CA ILE A 7 -33.84 -30.74 67.14
C ILE A 7 -33.45 -29.96 65.85
N LEU A 8 -32.56 -28.96 65.94
CA LEU A 8 -32.55 -27.84 64.99
C LEU A 8 -31.27 -27.62 64.17
N LEU A 9 -30.27 -28.52 64.20
CA LEU A 9 -29.00 -28.23 63.49
C LEU A 9 -28.29 -29.43 62.83
N VAL A 10 -28.84 -30.65 62.90
CA VAL A 10 -28.28 -31.82 62.18
C VAL A 10 -29.04 -32.12 60.88
N LEU A 11 -29.83 -31.15 60.43
CA LEU A 11 -30.29 -31.03 59.04
C LEU A 11 -29.66 -29.79 58.40
N VAL A 12 -28.33 -29.66 58.51
CA VAL A 12 -27.57 -28.86 57.54
C VAL A 12 -27.03 -29.82 56.48
N ILE A 13 -27.96 -30.50 55.81
CA ILE A 13 -27.84 -30.79 54.38
C ILE A 13 -28.12 -29.45 53.69
N GLY A 14 -27.25 -28.49 53.93
CA GLY A 14 -27.07 -27.33 53.09
C GLY A 14 -25.81 -27.63 52.32
N MET A 15 -25.95 -28.39 51.23
CA MET A 15 -25.04 -28.25 50.10
C MET A 15 -25.11 -26.79 49.68
N VAL A 16 -24.40 -25.89 50.39
CA VAL A 16 -24.22 -24.51 49.94
C VAL A 16 -23.26 -24.65 48.78
N GLY A 17 -23.86 -24.71 47.61
CA GLY A 17 -23.22 -25.12 46.38
C GLY A 17 -21.95 -24.33 46.14
N VAL A 18 -20.89 -25.06 45.80
CA VAL A 18 -19.72 -24.49 45.16
C VAL A 18 -20.17 -24.00 43.78
N PHE A 19 -20.68 -22.77 43.73
CA PHE A 19 -21.10 -22.12 42.49
C PHE A 19 -20.38 -20.80 42.33
N ALA A 20 -19.11 -20.91 41.97
CA ALA A 20 -18.43 -20.08 40.98
C ALA A 20 -17.01 -20.63 40.88
N ALA A 21 -16.83 -21.66 40.04
CA ALA A 21 -15.49 -21.93 39.54
C ALA A 21 -15.20 -20.83 38.52
N ASP A 22 -14.14 -20.05 38.72
CA ASP A 22 -13.69 -19.10 37.71
C ASP A 22 -13.42 -19.89 36.42
N ALA A 23 -14.25 -19.63 35.40
CA ALA A 23 -14.18 -20.31 34.13
C ALA A 23 -13.58 -19.38 33.09
N THR A 24 -12.39 -19.72 32.59
CA THR A 24 -11.71 -18.97 31.53
C THR A 24 -11.89 -19.66 30.19
N LEU A 25 -12.38 -18.93 29.20
CA LEU A 25 -12.38 -19.33 27.79
C LEU A 25 -11.22 -18.63 27.08
N SER A 26 -10.25 -19.40 26.58
CA SER A 26 -9.19 -18.87 25.73
C SER A 26 -9.61 -18.96 24.27
N LEU A 27 -9.47 -17.86 23.53
CA LEU A 27 -9.69 -17.79 22.08
C LEU A 27 -8.35 -17.49 21.41
N THR A 28 -7.98 -18.28 20.40
CA THR A 28 -6.76 -18.09 19.63
C THR A 28 -7.10 -17.93 18.15
N THR A 29 -6.25 -17.18 17.44
CA THR A 29 -6.32 -17.03 15.99
C THR A 29 -4.91 -16.82 15.44
N THR A 30 -4.75 -16.89 14.13
CA THR A 30 -3.51 -16.55 13.43
C THR A 30 -3.82 -15.52 12.37
N VAL A 31 -3.02 -14.45 12.33
CA VAL A 31 -3.12 -13.39 11.33
C VAL A 31 -1.94 -13.55 10.37
N ALA A 32 -2.22 -13.66 9.08
CA ALA A 32 -1.18 -13.74 8.06
C ALA A 32 -0.49 -12.38 7.87
N ALA A 33 0.79 -12.41 7.49
CA ALA A 33 1.52 -11.23 7.10
C ALA A 33 1.04 -10.72 5.73
N LEU A 34 0.85 -9.40 5.63
CA LEU A 34 0.47 -8.64 4.47
C LEU A 34 1.60 -7.65 4.19
N ASN A 35 2.19 -7.75 3.00
CA ASN A 35 3.29 -6.93 2.48
C ASN A 35 2.99 -6.58 1.01
N GLU A 36 1.91 -5.87 0.76
CA GLU A 36 1.38 -5.68 -0.60
C GLU A 36 1.52 -4.24 -1.08
N PHE A 37 1.72 -4.05 -2.38
CA PHE A 37 1.61 -2.75 -3.03
C PHE A 37 0.79 -2.86 -4.33
N LYS A 38 0.08 -1.79 -4.68
CA LYS A 38 -0.69 -1.66 -5.92
C LYS A 38 -0.63 -0.23 -6.42
N ILE A 39 -0.82 -0.08 -7.73
CA ILE A 39 -1.19 1.22 -8.31
C ILE A 39 -2.72 1.31 -8.28
N THR A 40 -3.26 2.40 -7.74
CA THR A 40 -4.70 2.60 -7.54
C THR A 40 -5.15 3.95 -8.14
N THR A 41 -6.46 4.11 -8.38
CA THR A 41 -7.05 5.35 -8.91
C THR A 41 -7.56 6.30 -7.83
N ALA A 42 -7.61 5.85 -6.58
CA ALA A 42 -8.09 6.61 -5.44
C ALA A 42 -7.07 6.55 -4.31
N ALA A 43 -6.75 7.70 -3.71
CA ALA A 43 -5.92 7.75 -2.54
C ALA A 43 -6.64 7.16 -1.33
N ILE A 44 -5.85 6.51 -0.47
CA ILE A 44 -6.27 6.19 0.89
C ILE A 44 -5.83 7.33 1.79
N GLY A 45 -6.81 8.11 2.26
CA GLY A 45 -6.60 9.28 3.11
C GLY A 45 -6.65 8.94 4.61
N ALA A 46 -6.29 9.91 5.45
CA ALA A 46 -6.24 9.73 6.90
C ALA A 46 -7.59 9.37 7.55
N SER A 47 -8.71 9.68 6.89
CA SER A 47 -10.06 9.32 7.33
C SER A 47 -10.52 7.93 6.86
N ASP A 48 -9.78 7.32 5.94
CA ASP A 48 -10.12 6.02 5.34
C ASP A 48 -9.66 4.91 6.28
N THR A 49 -10.37 4.75 7.38
CA THR A 49 -10.11 3.71 8.37
C THR A 49 -10.38 2.33 7.77
N HIS A 50 -9.33 1.71 7.22
CA HIS A 50 -9.36 0.36 6.65
C HIS A 50 -10.37 0.19 5.49
N ASP A 51 -10.57 1.23 4.66
CA ASP A 51 -11.40 1.11 3.46
C ASP A 51 -10.65 0.39 2.33
N TYR A 52 -10.74 -0.94 2.32
CA TYR A 52 -10.12 -1.80 1.31
C TYR A 52 -10.72 -1.64 -0.09
N SER A 53 -11.88 -1.00 -0.24
CA SER A 53 -12.47 -0.77 -1.57
C SER A 53 -11.60 0.14 -2.43
N LYS A 54 -10.83 1.03 -1.78
CA LYS A 54 -9.86 1.93 -2.41
C LYS A 54 -8.53 1.24 -2.74
N TYR A 55 -8.30 0.04 -2.21
CA TYR A 55 -7.17 -0.82 -2.56
C TYR A 55 -7.42 -1.70 -3.81
N ALA A 56 -8.37 -1.28 -4.65
CA ALA A 56 -8.59 -1.89 -5.95
C ALA A 56 -7.40 -1.59 -6.87
N ALA A 57 -6.79 -2.65 -7.41
CA ALA A 57 -5.71 -2.51 -8.38
C ALA A 57 -6.22 -1.77 -9.62
N LEU A 58 -5.35 -1.00 -10.24
CA LEU A 58 -5.53 -0.54 -11.60
C LEU A 58 -5.59 -1.77 -12.53
N THR A 59 -6.80 -2.20 -12.87
CA THR A 59 -7.04 -3.39 -13.67
C THR A 59 -6.69 -3.08 -15.12
N THR A 60 -5.46 -3.43 -15.52
CA THR A 60 -4.91 -3.29 -16.88
C THR A 60 -4.51 -1.87 -17.25
N GLN A 61 -3.39 -1.73 -17.97
CA GLN A 61 -2.74 -0.50 -18.42
C GLN A 61 -3.73 0.58 -18.87
N THR A 62 -4.23 1.38 -17.94
CA THR A 62 -4.92 2.61 -18.28
C THR A 62 -3.82 3.55 -18.76
N THR A 63 -3.61 3.56 -20.07
CA THR A 63 -2.83 4.60 -20.74
C THR A 63 -3.41 5.92 -20.27
N THR A 64 -2.68 6.58 -19.37
CA THR A 64 -3.11 7.87 -18.89
C THR A 64 -2.49 8.89 -19.82
N ALA A 65 -3.34 9.69 -20.47
CA ALA A 65 -2.84 10.72 -21.36
C ALA A 65 -1.92 11.64 -20.57
N VAL A 66 -0.79 11.98 -21.18
CA VAL A 66 0.17 12.92 -20.62
C VAL A 66 0.14 14.16 -21.48
N THR A 67 0.02 15.33 -20.85
CA THR A 67 0.11 16.60 -21.56
C THR A 67 1.36 17.35 -21.12
N ARG A 68 1.90 18.18 -22.02
CA ARG A 68 3.10 19.00 -21.77
C ARG A 68 3.00 19.76 -20.45
N ASP A 69 1.86 20.41 -20.21
CA ASP A 69 1.67 21.32 -19.08
C ASP A 69 0.85 20.72 -17.93
N GLY A 70 0.15 19.59 -18.16
CA GLY A 70 -0.77 18.98 -17.19
C GLY A 70 -0.30 17.66 -16.59
N GLY A 71 0.85 17.12 -17.00
CA GLY A 71 1.35 15.85 -16.47
C GLY A 71 0.40 14.69 -16.75
N ILE A 72 0.26 13.76 -15.79
CA ILE A 72 -0.67 12.63 -15.85
C ILE A 72 -2.12 13.15 -15.73
N SER A 73 -2.97 12.86 -16.71
CA SER A 73 -4.38 13.30 -16.75
C SER A 73 -5.32 12.62 -15.73
N SER A 74 -4.99 11.42 -15.27
CA SER A 74 -5.78 10.66 -14.29
C SER A 74 -4.99 10.44 -13.00
N ALA A 75 -5.62 10.72 -11.86
CA ALA A 75 -5.00 10.47 -10.57
C ALA A 75 -4.57 9.01 -10.44
N SER A 76 -3.29 8.79 -10.14
CA SER A 76 -2.69 7.48 -9.92
C SER A 76 -1.92 7.52 -8.62
N TYR A 77 -2.06 6.49 -7.79
CA TYR A 77 -1.42 6.43 -6.49
C TYR A 77 -0.65 5.13 -6.32
N LEU A 78 0.51 5.22 -5.68
CA LEU A 78 1.23 4.07 -5.14
C LEU A 78 0.65 3.78 -3.76
N THR A 79 -0.14 2.71 -3.64
CA THR A 79 -0.78 2.33 -2.38
C THR A 79 -0.12 1.07 -1.80
N VAL A 80 0.18 1.12 -0.51
CA VAL A 80 0.83 0.05 0.25
C VAL A 80 -0.05 -0.44 1.37
N LEU A 81 0.08 -1.74 1.68
CA LEU A 81 -0.58 -2.42 2.77
C LEU A 81 0.46 -3.25 3.53
N ASN A 82 0.64 -2.99 4.83
CA ASN A 82 1.65 -3.67 5.64
C ASN A 82 1.15 -3.95 7.07
N ASN A 83 1.09 -5.21 7.50
CA ASN A 83 0.99 -5.58 8.93
C ASN A 83 2.19 -6.43 9.40
N SER A 84 3.21 -6.59 8.55
CA SER A 84 4.40 -7.35 8.89
C SER A 84 5.42 -6.47 9.60
N THR A 85 6.28 -7.13 10.37
CA THR A 85 7.48 -6.53 10.95
C THR A 85 8.62 -6.40 9.94
N THR A 86 8.49 -7.02 8.76
CA THR A 86 9.47 -6.95 7.69
C THR A 86 9.33 -5.63 6.93
N ALA A 87 10.40 -4.83 6.92
CA ALA A 87 10.46 -3.64 6.08
C ALA A 87 10.74 -4.02 4.61
N TYR A 88 10.22 -3.20 3.70
CA TYR A 88 10.49 -3.33 2.27
C TYR A 88 10.55 -1.96 1.61
N ASN A 89 11.25 -1.90 0.48
CA ASN A 89 11.37 -0.71 -0.35
C ASN A 89 10.63 -0.92 -1.66
N ILE A 90 10.00 0.16 -2.14
CA ILE A 90 9.49 0.25 -3.49
C ILE A 90 10.43 1.15 -4.27
N GLY A 91 11.03 0.63 -5.34
CA GLY A 91 11.82 1.42 -6.27
C GLY A 91 11.02 1.79 -7.51
N VAL A 92 11.36 2.91 -8.14
CA VAL A 92 10.78 3.39 -9.38
C VAL A 92 11.86 3.68 -10.43
N LYS A 93 11.52 3.43 -11.69
CA LYS A 93 12.28 3.88 -12.87
C LYS A 93 11.30 4.21 -13.98
N ALA A 94 11.74 5.00 -14.97
CA ALA A 94 10.88 5.41 -16.07
C ALA A 94 11.61 5.39 -17.42
N SER A 95 10.87 5.03 -18.47
CA SER A 95 11.32 5.11 -19.86
C SER A 95 10.84 6.38 -20.52
N LYS A 96 11.66 6.92 -21.42
CA LYS A 96 11.26 8.05 -22.26
C LYS A 96 10.03 7.67 -23.09
N LEU A 97 9.21 8.67 -23.39
CA LEU A 97 8.14 8.51 -24.36
C LEU A 97 8.79 8.39 -25.75
N ALA A 98 8.48 7.32 -26.48
CA ALA A 98 8.91 7.14 -27.87
C ALA A 98 7.74 6.70 -28.77
N ALA A 99 7.91 6.88 -30.07
CA ALA A 99 6.92 6.54 -31.08
C ALA A 99 7.56 5.65 -32.16
N THR A 100 6.81 4.67 -32.64
CA THR A 100 7.28 3.77 -33.71
C THR A 100 7.58 4.57 -34.98
N GLY A 101 8.78 4.40 -35.53
CA GLY A 101 9.21 5.09 -36.75
C GLY A 101 9.65 6.55 -36.55
N ILE A 102 9.74 7.04 -35.31
CA ILE A 102 10.20 8.39 -34.98
C ILE A 102 11.46 8.30 -34.10
N THR A 103 12.49 9.07 -34.44
CA THR A 103 13.79 9.04 -33.74
C THR A 103 13.88 9.97 -32.54
N THR A 104 13.05 11.02 -32.49
CA THR A 104 12.96 11.90 -31.32
C THR A 104 12.23 11.17 -30.18
N THR A 105 12.63 11.47 -28.95
CA THR A 105 12.00 10.93 -27.72
C THR A 105 11.68 12.07 -26.78
N ILE A 106 10.67 11.91 -25.93
CA ILE A 106 10.26 12.93 -24.98
C ILE A 106 10.58 12.45 -23.56
N GLY A 107 11.48 13.15 -22.87
CA GLY A 107 11.77 12.93 -21.46
C GLY A 107 10.66 13.45 -20.54
N PHE A 108 10.59 12.88 -19.34
CA PHE A 108 9.76 13.38 -18.24
C PHE A 108 10.40 13.02 -16.90
N THR A 109 9.95 13.67 -15.84
CA THR A 109 10.33 13.33 -14.46
C THR A 109 9.12 12.75 -13.76
N VAL A 110 9.27 11.61 -13.10
CA VAL A 110 8.27 11.01 -12.21
C VAL A 110 8.50 11.51 -10.80
N THR A 111 7.42 11.94 -10.15
CA THR A 111 7.40 12.20 -8.72
C THR A 111 6.42 11.23 -8.05
N CYS A 112 6.86 10.60 -6.97
CA CYS A 112 6.03 9.71 -6.16
C CYS A 112 6.33 9.97 -4.68
N GLY A 113 5.32 10.44 -3.95
CA GLY A 113 5.47 10.86 -2.55
C GLY A 113 6.45 12.00 -2.32
N ALA A 114 6.86 12.19 -1.07
CA ALA A 114 7.54 13.42 -0.63
C ALA A 114 9.02 13.56 -1.05
N ALA A 115 9.67 12.51 -1.57
CA ALA A 115 11.14 12.47 -1.60
C ALA A 115 11.79 12.10 -2.94
N VAL A 116 11.03 11.83 -4.00
CA VAL A 116 11.61 11.11 -5.15
C VAL A 116 11.25 11.76 -6.47
N ASN A 117 12.29 12.23 -7.16
CA ASN A 117 12.24 12.74 -8.52
C ASN A 117 13.09 11.84 -9.41
N VAL A 118 12.44 11.08 -10.28
CA VAL A 118 13.11 10.12 -11.18
C VAL A 118 12.95 10.56 -12.61
N ALA A 119 14.08 10.94 -13.22
CA ALA A 119 14.12 11.25 -14.64
C ALA A 119 13.86 9.98 -15.48
N ALA A 120 13.09 10.12 -16.55
CA ALA A 120 12.88 9.08 -17.55
C ALA A 120 14.14 8.94 -18.41
N LEU A 121 14.98 7.98 -18.05
CA LEU A 121 16.26 7.72 -18.70
C LEU A 121 16.24 6.46 -19.56
N GLU A 122 15.28 5.56 -19.31
CA GLU A 122 15.25 4.26 -19.98
C GLU A 122 14.73 4.35 -21.42
N PRO A 123 15.25 3.53 -22.35
CA PRO A 123 14.59 3.27 -23.63
C PRO A 123 13.17 2.74 -23.42
N THR A 124 12.28 3.02 -24.35
CA THR A 124 10.91 2.49 -24.33
C THR A 124 10.94 0.96 -24.31
N ALA A 125 10.26 0.36 -23.34
CA ALA A 125 10.28 -1.08 -23.07
C ALA A 125 11.63 -1.67 -22.59
N ALA A 126 12.47 -0.91 -21.88
CA ALA A 126 13.66 -1.44 -21.22
C ALA A 126 13.32 -2.43 -20.09
N THR A 127 13.13 -3.70 -20.46
CA THR A 127 13.02 -4.81 -19.51
C THR A 127 14.33 -5.10 -18.78
N SER A 128 15.46 -4.56 -19.28
CA SER A 128 16.82 -4.95 -18.87
C SER A 128 17.62 -3.92 -18.07
N SER A 129 17.05 -2.77 -17.68
CA SER A 129 17.74 -1.87 -16.74
C SER A 129 17.57 -2.31 -15.29
N THR A 130 18.67 -2.38 -14.56
CA THR A 130 18.77 -2.99 -13.23
C THR A 130 18.69 -1.98 -12.09
N THR A 131 18.71 -0.67 -12.36
CA THR A 131 18.77 0.34 -11.30
C THR A 131 17.41 1.00 -11.09
N TYR A 132 16.82 0.79 -9.92
CA TYR A 132 15.63 1.48 -9.46
C TYR A 132 16.02 2.51 -8.40
N THR A 133 15.41 3.69 -8.42
CA THR A 133 15.53 4.68 -7.36
C THR A 133 14.45 4.40 -6.32
N GLN A 134 14.80 4.29 -5.04
CA GLN A 134 13.82 4.12 -3.97
C GLN A 134 12.77 5.25 -4.03
N ALA A 135 11.50 4.88 -4.18
CA ALA A 135 10.32 5.74 -4.22
C ALA A 135 9.70 5.88 -2.82
N LEU A 136 9.58 4.76 -2.11
CA LEU A 136 8.94 4.67 -0.80
C LEU A 136 9.61 3.58 0.04
N GLY A 137 9.90 3.89 1.30
CA GLY A 137 10.27 2.90 2.32
C GLY A 137 9.07 2.58 3.18
N VAL A 138 8.72 1.30 3.31
CA VAL A 138 7.63 0.85 4.17
C VAL A 138 8.23 0.21 5.42
N THR A 139 8.00 0.85 6.56
CA THR A 139 8.47 0.34 7.84
C THR A 139 7.53 -0.73 8.38
N GLY A 140 8.10 -1.83 8.88
CA GLY A 140 7.33 -2.82 9.62
C GLY A 140 7.10 -2.37 11.05
N THR A 141 5.96 -1.74 11.33
CA THR A 141 5.63 -1.29 12.69
C THR A 141 4.72 -2.32 13.36
N VAL A 142 5.34 -3.15 14.21
CA VAL A 142 4.66 -4.13 15.08
C VAL A 142 3.68 -3.47 16.06
N ALA A 143 3.78 -2.15 16.26
CA ALA A 143 3.07 -1.42 17.31
C ALA A 143 1.62 -1.05 16.96
N ASP A 144 1.30 -0.80 15.67
CA ASP A 144 0.05 -0.15 15.28
C ASP A 144 -0.90 -1.04 14.46
N GLY A 145 -0.54 -2.31 14.24
CA GLY A 145 -1.35 -3.24 13.45
C GLY A 145 -1.15 -3.06 11.94
N LEU A 146 -2.24 -2.90 11.17
CA LEU A 146 -2.19 -2.75 9.72
C LEU A 146 -1.95 -1.28 9.34
N VAL A 147 -0.88 -1.03 8.60
CA VAL A 147 -0.59 0.25 7.96
C VAL A 147 -1.10 0.22 6.53
N ILE A 148 -1.82 1.28 6.16
CA ILE A 148 -2.25 1.52 4.79
C ILE A 148 -1.92 2.96 4.43
N ALA A 149 -1.22 3.16 3.31
CA ALA A 149 -0.77 4.48 2.88
C ALA A 149 -0.82 4.60 1.36
N SER A 150 -1.03 5.81 0.86
CA SER A 150 -1.05 6.09 -0.58
C SER A 150 -0.24 7.33 -0.89
N GLU A 151 0.62 7.23 -1.89
CA GLU A 151 1.41 8.35 -2.40
C GLU A 151 0.97 8.69 -3.83
N ALA A 152 0.75 9.97 -4.12
CA ALA A 152 0.38 10.39 -5.46
C ALA A 152 1.56 10.22 -6.43
N ILE A 153 1.25 9.71 -7.62
CA ILE A 153 2.18 9.61 -8.75
C ILE A 153 1.88 10.77 -9.70
N SER A 154 2.87 11.60 -9.97
CA SER A 154 2.79 12.69 -10.93
C SER A 154 3.97 12.64 -11.89
N ILE A 155 3.82 13.30 -13.04
CA ILE A 155 4.93 13.50 -13.97
C ILE A 155 4.97 14.92 -14.48
N ILE A 156 6.17 15.35 -14.84
CA ILE A 156 6.42 16.61 -15.53
C ILE A 156 7.17 16.31 -16.82
N VAL A 157 6.56 16.63 -17.95
CA VAL A 157 7.16 16.43 -19.27
C VAL A 157 8.25 17.47 -19.51
N ASN A 158 9.35 17.06 -20.13
CA ASN A 158 10.35 18.00 -20.61
C ASN A 158 9.79 18.80 -21.80
N ALA A 159 9.53 20.09 -21.59
CA ALA A 159 8.93 20.96 -22.60
C ALA A 159 9.79 21.11 -23.87
N ASN A 160 11.12 21.11 -23.74
CA ASN A 160 12.02 21.25 -24.88
C ASN A 160 11.99 20.00 -25.76
N ASP A 161 12.05 18.82 -25.15
CA ASP A 161 11.94 17.55 -25.87
C ASP A 161 10.57 17.45 -26.56
N PHE A 162 9.49 17.83 -25.86
CA PHE A 162 8.13 17.81 -26.41
C PHE A 162 7.98 18.76 -27.61
N ASN A 163 8.46 20.00 -27.50
CA ASN A 163 8.34 20.99 -28.58
C ASN A 163 9.24 20.67 -29.79
N SER A 164 10.31 19.91 -29.59
CA SER A 164 11.22 19.47 -30.66
C SER A 164 10.86 18.11 -31.25
N ALA A 165 9.89 17.41 -30.67
CA ALA A 165 9.45 16.10 -31.13
C ALA A 165 8.68 16.19 -32.45
N ALA A 166 8.78 15.15 -33.27
CA ALA A 166 8.00 15.06 -34.49
C ALA A 166 6.54 14.71 -34.15
N ALA A 167 5.60 15.06 -35.03
CA ALA A 167 4.20 14.70 -34.83
C ALA A 167 4.03 13.17 -34.80
N GLY A 168 3.39 12.65 -33.75
CA GLY A 168 3.15 11.22 -33.59
C GLY A 168 2.57 10.86 -32.23
N SER A 169 2.24 9.58 -32.05
CA SER A 169 1.76 9.04 -30.78
C SER A 169 2.91 8.40 -30.01
N TYR A 170 3.26 8.99 -28.87
CA TYR A 170 4.36 8.52 -28.03
C TYR A 170 3.85 7.70 -26.85
N THR A 171 4.58 6.64 -26.49
CA THR A 171 4.30 5.80 -25.32
C THR A 171 5.56 5.64 -24.49
N GLY A 172 5.40 5.62 -23.17
CA GLY A 172 6.45 5.31 -22.21
C GLY A 172 5.84 4.64 -20.99
N TYR A 173 6.72 4.20 -20.09
CA TYR A 173 6.35 3.34 -18.97
C TYR A 173 7.06 3.78 -17.71
N ILE A 174 6.34 3.69 -16.59
CA ILE A 174 6.89 3.78 -15.23
C ILE A 174 6.89 2.36 -14.67
N TYR A 175 8.04 1.91 -14.18
CA TYR A 175 8.24 0.59 -13.62
C TYR A 175 8.47 0.70 -12.13
N PHE A 176 7.89 -0.25 -11.39
CA PHE A 176 8.05 -0.37 -9.95
C PHE A 176 8.64 -1.74 -9.61
N ASN A 177 9.54 -1.80 -8.63
CA ASN A 177 10.02 -3.04 -8.05
C ASN A 177 9.88 -3.01 -6.53
N VAL A 178 9.86 -4.20 -5.93
CA VAL A 178 9.89 -4.38 -4.47
C VAL A 178 11.16 -5.11 -4.10
N THR A 179 11.85 -4.61 -3.08
CA THR A 179 13.02 -5.26 -2.49
C THR A 179 12.85 -5.32 -0.98
N ALA A 180 13.15 -6.47 -0.37
CA ALA A 180 13.28 -6.57 1.08
C ALA A 180 14.42 -5.66 1.56
N VAL A 181 14.29 -5.14 2.79
CA VAL A 181 15.33 -4.37 3.49
C VAL A 181 16.21 -5.29 4.32
#